data_AF-A0A939HKD2-F1
#
_entry.id   AF-A0A939HKD2-F1
#
_cell.length_a   1.000
_cell.length_b   1.000
_cell.length_c   1.000
_cell.angle_alpha   90.00
_cell.angle_beta   90.00
_cell.angle_gamma   90.00
#
_symmetry.space_group_name_H-M   'P 1'
#
loop_
_entity.id
_entity.type
_entity.pdbx_description
1 polymer ?
#
loop_
_entity_poly.entity_id
_entity_poly.type
_entity_poly.pdbx_seq_one_letter_code
_entity_poly.pdbx_strand_id
1 'polypeptide(L)'
;MSKLLNFTNDDILDLFPRLTNLGASSFGEDADLFGDTLAEVIEDAPQGLRLPFKLQTINELKTLLACNDAEIDHVTLILISISPTADVEEPPNWGRFPSLRAFWSAVLHVFENDPEVQAGREIDPIT
;
A
#
# COMPACT_ATOMS: atom_id res chain seq x y z
N MET A 1 -17.59 -13.24 5.49
CA MET A 1 -18.58 -12.45 4.73
C MET A 1 -17.80 -11.54 3.82
N SER A 2 -18.02 -11.62 2.50
CA SER A 2 -17.32 -10.82 1.49
C SER A 2 -17.90 -9.40 1.44
N LYS A 3 -17.68 -8.61 2.50
CA LYS A 3 -18.35 -7.31 2.65
C LYS A 3 -17.83 -6.30 1.64
N LEU A 4 -16.53 -6.36 1.32
CA LEU A 4 -15.89 -5.41 0.40
C LEU A 4 -16.26 -5.65 -1.06
N LEU A 5 -16.62 -6.88 -1.45
CA LEU A 5 -17.08 -7.17 -2.82
C LEU A 5 -18.42 -6.52 -3.18
N ASN A 6 -19.17 -6.01 -2.18
CA ASN A 6 -20.45 -5.33 -2.40
C ASN A 6 -20.34 -3.81 -2.27
N PHE A 7 -19.15 -3.28 -1.99
CA PHE A 7 -18.92 -1.85 -1.85
C PHE A 7 -18.78 -1.23 -3.23
N THR A 8 -19.27 0.00 -3.38
CA THR A 8 -18.99 0.78 -4.58
C THR A 8 -17.53 1.24 -4.58
N ASN A 9 -17.03 1.70 -5.72
CA ASN A 9 -15.69 2.28 -5.79
C ASN A 9 -15.55 3.43 -4.78
N ASP A 10 -16.57 4.30 -4.68
CA ASP A 10 -16.57 5.42 -3.73
C ASP A 10 -16.49 4.94 -2.27
N ASP A 11 -17.25 3.89 -1.91
CA ASP A 11 -17.19 3.29 -0.56
C ASP A 11 -15.79 2.75 -0.23
N ILE A 12 -15.09 2.16 -1.22
CA ILE A 12 -13.72 1.66 -1.05
C ILE A 12 -12.74 2.82 -0.87
N LEU A 13 -12.84 3.87 -1.69
CA LEU A 13 -11.97 5.05 -1.59
C LEU A 13 -12.14 5.77 -0.24
N ASP A 14 -13.37 5.83 0.27
CA ASP A 14 -13.70 6.40 1.59
C ASP A 14 -13.21 5.54 2.76
N LEU A 15 -13.16 4.21 2.58
CA LEU A 15 -12.68 3.28 3.61
C LEU A 15 -11.15 3.27 3.72
N PHE A 16 -10.44 3.50 2.62
CA PHE A 16 -8.97 3.47 2.55
C PHE A 16 -8.37 4.78 2.02
N PRO A 17 -8.66 5.93 2.64
CA PRO A 17 -8.25 7.22 2.11
C PRO A 17 -6.73 7.39 2.05
N ARG A 18 -5.94 6.74 2.92
CA ARG A 18 -4.47 6.82 2.84
C ARG A 18 -3.91 5.94 1.75
N LEU A 19 -4.47 4.74 1.53
CA LEU A 19 -4.08 3.90 0.40
C LEU A 19 -4.45 4.53 -0.94
N THR A 20 -5.62 5.18 -1.03
CA THR A 20 -6.01 6.00 -2.19
C THR A 20 -4.99 7.10 -2.46
N ASN A 21 -4.50 7.79 -1.42
CA ASN A 21 -3.47 8.81 -1.60
C ASN A 21 -2.15 8.21 -2.15
N LEU A 22 -1.73 7.04 -1.65
CA LEU A 22 -0.54 6.37 -2.18
C LEU A 22 -0.73 5.93 -3.63
N GLY A 23 -1.93 5.47 -3.99
CA GLY A 23 -2.28 5.14 -5.37
C GLY A 23 -2.36 6.34 -6.30
N ALA A 24 -2.59 7.54 -5.79
CA ALA A 24 -2.52 8.80 -6.53
C ALA A 24 -1.11 9.44 -6.52
N SER A 25 -0.16 8.88 -5.75
CA SER A 25 1.23 9.32 -5.68
C SER A 25 2.19 8.18 -6.01
N SER A 26 2.87 7.61 -5.02
CA SER A 26 3.97 6.64 -5.18
C SER A 26 3.59 5.43 -6.04
N PHE A 27 2.33 4.98 -6.00
CA PHE A 27 1.85 3.83 -6.78
C PHE A 27 0.97 4.24 -7.97
N GLY A 28 0.89 5.52 -8.29
CA GLY A 28 0.19 6.07 -9.46
C GLY A 28 1.08 6.86 -10.42
N GLU A 29 2.27 7.26 -9.96
CA GLU A 29 3.29 7.87 -10.82
C GLU A 29 3.85 6.84 -11.80
N ASP A 30 4.09 7.31 -13.03
CA ASP A 30 4.63 6.52 -14.11
C ASP A 30 6.10 6.21 -13.78
N ALA A 31 6.43 5.00 -13.33
CA ALA A 31 7.81 4.66 -12.96
C ALA A 31 8.75 4.54 -14.18
N ASP A 32 8.23 4.72 -15.39
CA ASP A 32 9.01 5.10 -16.58
C ASP A 32 9.77 6.42 -16.36
N LEU A 33 9.28 7.29 -15.46
CA LEU A 33 9.86 8.60 -15.17
C LEU A 33 11.08 8.53 -14.23
N PHE A 34 11.15 7.51 -13.36
CA PHE A 34 12.17 7.44 -12.30
C PHE A 34 13.07 6.21 -12.36
N GLY A 35 12.69 5.15 -13.11
CA GLY A 35 13.51 3.95 -13.28
C GLY A 35 13.62 3.08 -12.02
N ASP A 36 12.79 3.35 -11.01
CA ASP A 36 12.74 2.63 -9.75
C ASP A 36 11.99 1.30 -9.89
N THR A 37 12.44 0.29 -9.16
CA THR A 37 11.70 -0.95 -8.96
C THR A 37 10.54 -0.74 -7.98
N LEU A 38 9.51 -1.60 -8.04
CA LEU A 38 8.43 -1.59 -7.05
C LEU A 38 8.96 -1.72 -5.61
N ALA A 39 10.07 -2.42 -5.40
CA ALA A 39 10.69 -2.53 -4.08
C ALA A 39 11.22 -1.18 -3.59
N GLU A 40 11.93 -0.45 -4.45
CA GLU A 40 12.45 0.91 -4.15
C GLU A 40 11.30 1.89 -3.90
N VAL A 41 10.27 1.89 -4.76
CA VAL A 41 9.07 2.72 -4.56
C VAL A 41 8.39 2.43 -3.21
N ILE A 42 8.34 1.16 -2.79
CA ILE A 42 7.76 0.78 -1.49
C ILE A 42 8.63 1.27 -0.33
N GLU A 43 9.96 1.15 -0.44
CA GLU A 43 10.91 1.63 0.57
C GLU A 43 10.81 3.15 0.77
N ASP A 44 10.60 3.89 -0.31
CA ASP A 44 10.49 5.35 -0.29
C ASP A 44 9.07 5.85 0.06
N ALA A 45 8.04 5.01 -0.04
CA ALA A 45 6.64 5.41 0.16
C ALA A 45 6.35 6.15 1.50
N PRO A 46 6.96 5.82 2.65
CA PRO A 46 6.73 6.58 3.89
C PRO A 46 7.45 7.93 3.94
N GLN A 47 8.46 8.16 3.07
CA GLN A 47 9.33 9.32 3.17
C GLN A 47 8.55 10.62 2.96
N GLY A 48 8.83 11.62 3.80
CA GLY A 48 8.14 12.92 3.77
C GLY A 48 6.70 12.90 4.30
N LEU A 49 6.12 11.74 4.59
CA LEU A 49 4.80 11.63 5.22
C LEU A 49 4.90 11.87 6.73
N ARG A 50 3.86 12.46 7.33
CA ARG A 50 3.81 12.72 8.77
C ARG A 50 3.36 11.49 9.55
N LEU A 51 3.80 11.34 10.80
CA LEU A 51 3.40 10.23 11.68
C LEU A 51 1.89 9.89 11.67
N PRO A 52 0.94 10.84 11.78
CA PRO A 52 -0.49 10.49 11.77
C PRO A 52 -0.93 9.83 10.45
N PHE A 53 -0.35 10.25 9.33
CA PHE A 53 -0.61 9.62 8.04
C PHE A 53 -0.10 8.18 8.06
N LYS A 54 1.16 7.97 8.48
CA LYS A 54 1.80 6.65 8.54
C LYS A 54 1.00 5.67 9.42
N LEU A 55 0.59 6.11 10.61
CA LEU A 55 -0.20 5.28 11.54
C LEU A 55 -1.58 4.93 10.95
N GLN A 56 -2.23 5.86 10.27
CA GLN A 56 -3.49 5.58 9.60
C GLN A 56 -3.30 4.59 8.42
N THR A 57 -2.24 4.77 7.62
CA THR A 57 -1.88 3.81 6.54
C THR A 57 -1.70 2.41 7.09
N ILE A 58 -0.99 2.24 8.22
CA ILE A 58 -0.79 0.93 8.87
C ILE A 58 -2.14 0.29 9.24
N ASN A 59 -3.08 1.06 9.79
CA ASN A 59 -4.40 0.53 10.16
C ASN A 59 -5.23 0.11 8.93
N GLU A 60 -5.16 0.91 7.87
CA GLU A 60 -5.80 0.60 6.58
C GLU A 60 -5.21 -0.68 5.96
N LEU A 61 -3.88 -0.81 5.92
CA LEU A 61 -3.19 -2.01 5.44
C LEU A 61 -3.54 -3.25 6.24
N LYS A 62 -3.59 -3.15 7.58
CA LYS A 62 -4.02 -4.27 8.44
C LYS A 62 -5.46 -4.67 8.17
N THR A 63 -6.34 -3.70 7.93
CA THR A 63 -7.74 -3.95 7.56
C THR A 63 -7.84 -4.67 6.22
N LEU A 64 -7.11 -4.20 5.20
CA LEU A 64 -7.06 -4.83 3.88
C LEU A 64 -6.49 -6.25 3.94
N LEU A 65 -5.39 -6.46 4.66
CA LEU A 65 -4.72 -7.75 4.78
C LEU A 65 -5.52 -8.77 5.61
N ALA A 66 -6.50 -8.34 6.42
CA ALA A 66 -7.43 -9.23 7.10
C ALA A 66 -8.51 -9.81 6.14
N CYS A 67 -8.69 -9.23 4.96
CA CYS A 67 -9.64 -9.69 3.95
C CYS A 67 -9.12 -10.91 3.18
N ASN A 68 -10.02 -11.58 2.46
CA ASN A 68 -9.63 -12.69 1.58
C ASN A 68 -9.02 -12.18 0.26
N ASP A 69 -8.35 -13.05 -0.49
CA ASP A 69 -7.60 -12.63 -1.69
C ASP A 69 -8.50 -12.05 -2.80
N ALA A 70 -9.75 -12.50 -2.93
CA ALA A 70 -10.68 -11.92 -3.91
C ALA A 70 -11.13 -10.50 -3.52
N GLU A 71 -11.27 -10.23 -2.22
CA GLU A 71 -11.53 -8.87 -1.73
C GLU A 71 -10.30 -7.98 -1.94
N ILE A 72 -9.10 -8.48 -1.65
CA ILE A 72 -7.86 -7.74 -1.89
C ILE A 72 -7.71 -7.38 -3.37
N ASP A 73 -7.98 -8.33 -4.27
CA ASP A 73 -7.94 -8.11 -5.71
C ASP A 73 -8.89 -6.99 -6.14
N HIS A 74 -10.17 -7.10 -5.76
CA HIS A 74 -11.18 -6.09 -6.06
C HIS A 74 -10.81 -4.69 -5.54
N VAL A 75 -10.36 -4.61 -4.29
CA VAL A 75 -9.98 -3.34 -3.66
C VAL A 75 -8.73 -2.75 -4.29
N THR A 76 -7.73 -3.58 -4.61
CA THR A 76 -6.47 -3.10 -5.19
C THR A 76 -6.71 -2.41 -6.53
N LEU A 77 -7.57 -2.97 -7.38
CA LEU A 77 -7.93 -2.37 -8.68
C LEU A 77 -8.57 -0.99 -8.56
N ILE A 78 -9.14 -0.67 -7.40
CA ILE A 78 -9.75 0.63 -7.11
C ILE A 78 -8.73 1.59 -6.50
N LEU A 79 -7.82 1.08 -5.65
CA LEU A 79 -6.88 1.90 -4.90
C LEU A 79 -5.66 2.33 -5.72
N ILE A 80 -5.13 1.48 -6.60
CA ILE A 80 -3.92 1.74 -7.36
C ILE A 80 -4.13 1.42 -8.84
N SER A 81 -3.48 2.20 -9.71
CA SER A 81 -3.61 2.05 -11.16
C SER A 81 -2.60 1.07 -11.76
N ILE A 82 -1.58 0.68 -10.99
CA ILE A 82 -0.54 -0.27 -11.42
C ILE A 82 -0.96 -1.70 -11.11
N SER A 83 -0.36 -2.67 -11.81
CA SER A 83 -0.50 -4.10 -11.50
C SER A 83 0.80 -4.64 -10.90
N PRO A 84 0.93 -4.73 -9.55
CA PRO A 84 2.17 -5.15 -8.90
C PRO A 84 2.57 -6.61 -9.14
N THR A 85 1.72 -7.37 -9.82
CA THR A 85 1.89 -8.82 -10.08
C THR A 85 2.06 -9.12 -11.57
N ALA A 86 1.90 -8.12 -12.44
CA ALA A 86 2.08 -8.31 -13.87
C ALA A 86 3.56 -8.55 -14.21
N ASP A 87 3.81 -9.45 -15.15
CA ASP A 87 5.09 -9.52 -15.83
C ASP A 87 5.16 -8.36 -16.83
N VAL A 88 5.96 -7.35 -16.51
CA VAL A 88 6.23 -6.22 -17.42
C VAL A 88 7.41 -6.62 -18.30
N GLU A 89 7.15 -6.92 -19.58
CA GLU A 89 8.16 -7.36 -20.54
C GLU A 89 9.01 -6.20 -21.10
N GLU A 90 8.48 -4.98 -21.14
CA GLU A 90 9.19 -3.80 -21.63
C GLU A 90 9.84 -3.01 -20.50
N PRO A 91 11.07 -2.53 -20.67
CA PRO A 91 11.74 -1.73 -19.65
C PRO A 91 11.00 -0.39 -19.42
N PRO A 92 11.00 0.11 -18.17
CA PRO A 92 11.75 -0.43 -17.04
C PRO A 92 11.09 -1.70 -16.48
N ASN A 93 11.91 -2.71 -16.13
CA ASN A 93 11.41 -3.90 -15.43
C ASN A 93 11.28 -3.53 -13.95
N TRP A 94 10.06 -3.16 -13.53
CA TRP A 94 9.82 -2.71 -12.15
C TRP A 94 9.86 -3.85 -11.13
N GLY A 95 10.09 -5.09 -11.59
CA GLY A 95 9.91 -6.29 -10.78
C GLY A 95 8.44 -6.62 -10.54
N ARG A 96 8.20 -7.72 -9.83
CA ARG A 96 6.84 -8.17 -9.52
C ARG A 96 6.77 -8.79 -8.13
N PHE A 97 5.60 -8.71 -7.52
CA PHE A 97 5.26 -9.49 -6.35
C PHE A 97 4.54 -10.79 -6.75
N PRO A 98 4.71 -11.88 -5.98
CA PRO A 98 4.05 -13.15 -6.27
C PRO A 98 2.53 -13.11 -6.03
N SER A 99 2.03 -12.11 -5.31
CA SER A 99 0.60 -11.85 -5.09
C SER A 99 0.37 -10.42 -4.60
N LEU A 100 -0.85 -9.92 -4.74
CA LEU A 100 -1.26 -8.63 -4.16
C LEU A 100 -1.12 -8.60 -2.64
N ARG A 101 -1.39 -9.73 -1.97
CA ARG A 101 -1.13 -9.87 -0.53
C ARG A 101 0.34 -9.69 -0.20
N ALA A 102 1.25 -10.27 -0.99
CA ALA A 102 2.69 -10.08 -0.79
C ALA A 102 3.11 -8.62 -0.99
N PHE A 103 2.59 -7.96 -2.02
CA PHE A 103 2.78 -6.53 -2.25
C PHE A 103 2.33 -5.70 -1.04
N TRP A 104 1.06 -5.82 -0.63
CA TRP A 104 0.53 -5.04 0.50
C TRP A 104 1.20 -5.39 1.83
N SER A 105 1.68 -6.62 2.01
CA SER A 105 2.48 -7.01 3.19
C SER A 105 3.85 -6.33 3.20
N ALA A 106 4.48 -6.15 2.03
CA ALA A 106 5.74 -5.42 1.92
C ALA A 106 5.54 -3.93 2.23
N VAL A 107 4.47 -3.31 1.70
CA VAL A 107 4.09 -1.93 2.06
C VAL A 107 3.87 -1.80 3.57
N LEU A 108 3.11 -2.72 4.17
CA LEU A 108 2.90 -2.72 5.61
C LEU A 108 4.21 -2.82 6.38
N HIS A 109 5.10 -3.72 5.97
CA HIS A 109 6.38 -3.92 6.62
C HIS A 109 7.21 -2.63 6.64
N VAL A 110 7.31 -1.93 5.50
CA VAL A 110 8.07 -0.67 5.44
C VAL A 110 7.44 0.41 6.32
N PHE A 111 6.12 0.60 6.25
CA PHE A 111 5.43 1.58 7.10
C PHE A 111 5.58 1.27 8.60
N GLU A 112 5.48 -0.01 9.00
CA GLU A 112 5.66 -0.38 10.39
C GLU A 112 7.10 -0.15 10.87
N ASN A 113 8.10 -0.32 10.02
CA ASN A 113 9.51 -0.13 10.36
C ASN A 113 10.05 1.27 10.09
N ASP A 114 9.19 2.21 9.67
CA ASP A 114 9.57 3.61 9.54
C ASP A 114 10.11 4.16 10.88
N PRO A 115 11.25 4.88 10.89
CA PRO A 115 11.87 5.35 12.13
C PRO A 115 10.96 6.23 13.00
N GLU A 116 10.09 7.04 12.41
CA GLU A 116 9.17 7.91 13.15
C GLU A 116 8.06 7.08 13.83
N VAL A 117 7.58 6.04 13.15
CA VAL A 117 6.60 5.09 13.70
C VAL A 117 7.21 4.28 14.84
N GLN A 118 8.44 3.78 14.68
CA GLN A 118 9.14 3.03 15.71
C GLN A 118 9.46 3.88 16.93
N ALA A 119 9.96 5.11 16.74
CA ALA A 119 10.21 6.05 17.83
C ALA A 119 8.91 6.38 18.61
N GLY A 120 7.76 6.50 17.93
CA GLY A 120 6.47 6.70 18.58
C GLY A 120 6.04 5.52 19.46
N ARG A 121 6.36 4.27 19.07
CA ARG A 121 6.08 3.07 19.86
C ARG A 121 6.96 2.95 21.11
N GLU A 122 8.21 3.43 21.04
CA GLU A 122 9.12 3.43 22.20
C GLU A 122 8.70 4.44 23.28
N ILE A 123 7.96 5.49 22.91
CA ILE A 123 7.50 6.57 23.82
C ILE A 123 6.17 6.23 24.52
N ASP A 124 5.38 5.27 24.00
CA ASP A 124 4.22 4.68 24.67
C ASP A 124 4.60 3.36 25.36
N PRO A 125 5.31 3.38 26.52
CA PRO A 125 5.46 2.18 27.31
C PRO A 125 4.07 1.80 27.85
N ILE A 126 3.71 0.54 27.60
CA ILE A 126 2.53 -0.12 28.16
C ILE A 126 2.38 0.28 29.65
N THR A 127 1.27 0.96 29.96
CA THR A 127 0.80 1.15 31.34
C THR A 127 -0.35 0.19 31.62
#